data_AF-A0A2V8UPN2-F1
#
_entry.id   AF-A0A2V8UPN2-F1
#
_cell.length_a   1.000
_cell.length_b   1.000
_cell.length_c   1.000
_cell.angle_alpha   90.00
_cell.angle_beta   90.00
_cell.angle_gamma   90.00
#
_symmetry.space_group_name_H-M   'P 1'
#
loop_
_entity.id
_entity.type
_entity.pdbx_description
1 polymer ?
#
loop_
_entity_poly.entity_id
_entity_poly.type
_entity_poly.pdbx_seq_one_letter_code
_entity_poly.pdbx_strand_id
1 'polypeptide(L)'
;MFLRCHRRNKDGKEYRYYSVEECRRLSSGRVVQRRVQYLGEINDSQQAAWRKTLEVFDEQQQRSTTLSLFAEDRPAPADVIDSIQVKLSEMQMRVHGRTATAGGEPID
;
A
#
# COMPACT_ATOMS: atom_id res chain seq x y z
N MET A 1 5.31 0.01 9.11
CA MET A 1 5.44 -0.08 7.63
C MET A 1 5.27 1.32 7.06
N PHE A 2 5.80 1.57 5.87
CA PHE A 2 5.67 2.87 5.20
C PHE A 2 5.65 2.68 3.69
N LEU A 3 5.15 3.70 2.99
CA LEU A 3 5.20 3.76 1.55
C LEU A 3 6.50 4.41 1.09
N ARG A 4 7.19 3.80 0.13
CA ARG A 4 8.38 4.35 -0.51
C ARG A 4 8.07 4.71 -1.96
N CYS A 5 8.33 5.97 -2.31
CA CYS A 5 8.41 6.42 -3.70
C CYS A 5 9.83 6.17 -4.22
N HIS A 6 9.94 5.54 -5.38
CA HIS A 6 11.19 5.34 -6.09
C HIS A 6 11.11 6.11 -7.40
N ARG A 7 12.18 6.82 -7.74
CA ARG A 7 12.28 7.65 -8.94
C ARG A 7 13.41 7.14 -9.80
N ARG A 8 13.17 7.03 -11.10
CA ARG A 8 14.15 6.60 -12.09
C ARG A 8 14.00 7.42 -13.36
N ASN A 9 15.09 8.00 -13.84
CA ASN A 9 15.11 8.63 -15.16
C ASN A 9 15.50 7.58 -16.21
N LYS A 10 14.71 7.47 -17.28
CA LYS A 10 15.00 6.60 -18.42
C LYS A 10 14.44 7.26 -19.69
N ASP A 11 15.20 7.25 -20.79
CA ASP A 11 14.77 7.78 -22.09
C ASP A 11 14.22 9.23 -22.03
N GLY A 12 14.80 10.07 -21.15
CA GLY A 12 14.36 11.46 -20.95
C GLY A 12 13.06 11.62 -20.15
N LYS A 13 12.43 10.53 -19.70
CA LYS A 13 11.20 10.53 -18.88
C LYS A 13 11.50 10.12 -17.44
N GLU A 14 10.87 10.80 -16.47
CA GLU A 14 10.87 10.36 -15.07
C GLU A 14 9.84 9.23 -14.90
N TYR A 15 10.30 8.11 -14.34
CA TYR A 15 9.48 6.99 -13.91
C TYR A 15 9.39 6.99 -12.40
N ARG A 16 8.17 6.89 -11.88
CA ARG A 16 7.92 6.70 -10.45
C ARG A 16 7.22 5.39 -10.21
N TYR A 17 7.67 4.67 -9.20
CA TYR A 17 6.96 3.52 -8.65
C TYR A 17 6.88 3.57 -7.14
N TYR A 18 5.93 2.83 -6.58
CA TYR A 18 5.71 2.78 -5.14
C TYR A 18 5.87 1.37 -4.59
N SER A 19 6.26 1.25 -3.33
CA SER A 19 6.27 0.00 -2.58
C SER A 19 5.92 0.20 -1.12
N VAL A 20 5.31 -0.80 -0.50
CA VAL A 20 5.17 -0.91 0.95
C VAL A 20 6.44 -1.55 1.50
N GLU A 21 7.06 -0.91 2.47
CA GLU A 21 8.27 -1.39 3.14
C GLU A 21 8.05 -1.51 4.65
N GLU A 22 8.66 -2.53 5.24
CA GLU A 22 8.67 -2.79 6.67
C GLU A 22 10.09 -2.56 7.19
N CYS A 23 10.24 -1.67 8.17
CA CYS A 23 11.47 -1.55 8.96
C CYS A 23 11.27 -2.25 10.31
N ARG A 24 12.16 -3.17 10.64
CA ARG A 24 12.17 -3.88 11.92
C ARG A 24 13.55 -3.75 12.56
N ARG A 25 13.57 -3.40 13.85
CA ARG A 25 14.79 -3.43 14.66
C ARG A 25 15.00 -4.84 15.20
N LEU A 26 16.20 -5.38 15.01
CA LEU A 26 16.62 -6.68 15.53
C LEU A 26 17.19 -6.55 16.93
N SER A 27 17.25 -7.67 17.66
CA SER A 27 17.89 -7.77 18.98
C SER A 27 19.38 -7.39 18.94
N SER A 28 20.05 -7.57 17.80
CA SER A 28 21.43 -7.13 17.56
C SER A 28 21.59 -5.62 17.38
N GLY A 29 20.51 -4.83 17.50
CA GLY A 29 20.52 -3.38 17.29
C GLY A 29 20.46 -2.96 15.82
N ARG A 30 20.67 -3.89 14.88
CA ARG A 30 20.55 -3.66 13.43
C ARG A 30 19.10 -3.39 13.04
N VAL A 31 18.89 -2.50 12.08
CA VAL A 31 17.59 -2.30 11.43
C VAL A 31 17.59 -3.08 10.11
N VAL A 32 16.57 -3.92 9.91
CA VAL A 32 16.31 -4.57 8.62
C VAL A 32 15.10 -3.91 7.97
N GLN A 33 15.22 -3.70 6.66
CA GLN A 33 14.17 -3.14 5.83
C GLN A 33 13.78 -4.18 4.80
N ARG A 34 12.49 -4.52 4.72
CA ARG A 34 11.94 -5.50 3.81
C ARG A 34 10.86 -4.87 2.96
N ARG A 35 10.93 -5.04 1.64
CA ARG A 35 9.79 -4.74 0.77
C ARG A 35 8.69 -5.79 0.98
N VAL A 36 7.53 -5.33 1.42
CA VAL A 36 6.35 -6.17 1.71
C VAL A 36 5.49 -6.31 0.45
N GLN A 37 5.31 -5.21 -0.29
CA GLN A 37 4.52 -5.22 -1.53
C GLN A 37 5.06 -4.21 -2.53
N TYR A 38 5.24 -4.64 -3.77
CA TYR A 38 5.48 -3.74 -4.89
C TYR A 38 4.15 -3.23 -5.46
N LEU A 39 4.01 -1.91 -5.63
CA LEU A 39 2.77 -1.31 -6.11
C LEU A 39 2.78 -0.93 -7.60
N GLY A 40 3.93 -0.97 -8.28
CA GLY A 40 4.02 -0.71 -9.74
C GLY A 40 4.52 0.68 -10.10
N GLU A 41 5.02 0.83 -11.34
CA GLU A 41 5.26 2.11 -12.01
C GLU A 41 3.92 2.73 -12.42
N ILE A 42 3.84 4.07 -12.42
CA ILE A 42 2.65 4.80 -12.88
C ILE A 42 3.06 5.68 -14.05
N ASN A 43 2.80 5.21 -15.27
CA ASN A 43 2.86 6.03 -16.49
C ASN A 43 1.51 6.03 -17.22
N ASP A 44 1.33 6.91 -18.22
CA ASP A 44 0.05 7.08 -18.93
C ASP A 44 -0.43 5.80 -19.64
N SER A 45 0.49 4.96 -20.11
CA SER A 45 0.19 3.62 -20.66
C SER A 45 -0.14 2.56 -19.59
N GLN A 46 0.10 2.87 -18.31
CA GLN A 46 -0.13 2.03 -17.13
C GLN A 46 -1.30 2.53 -16.27
N GLN A 47 -2.16 3.42 -16.77
CA GLN A 47 -3.44 3.75 -16.11
C GLN A 47 -4.26 2.48 -15.78
N ALA A 48 -4.14 1.43 -16.61
CA ALA A 48 -4.75 0.13 -16.36
C ALA A 48 -4.11 -0.66 -15.19
N ALA A 49 -2.83 -0.43 -14.89
CA ALA A 49 -2.08 -1.19 -13.88
C ALA A 49 -2.28 -0.69 -12.44
N TRP A 50 -2.81 0.53 -12.26
CA TRP A 50 -3.15 1.11 -10.95
C TRP A 50 -4.65 1.08 -10.61
N ARG A 51 -5.47 0.38 -11.41
CA ARG A 51 -6.80 -0.07 -10.99
C ARG A 51 -6.67 -1.22 -9.99
N LYS A 52 -5.99 -0.97 -8.87
CA LYS A 52 -5.95 -1.92 -7.76
C LYS A 52 -7.23 -1.75 -6.97
N THR A 53 -8.16 -2.65 -7.22
CA THR A 53 -9.28 -2.91 -6.33
C THR A 53 -8.74 -3.26 -4.95
N LEU A 54 -9.04 -2.42 -3.97
CA LEU A 54 -8.87 -2.74 -2.58
C LEU A 54 -10.24 -2.90 -1.95
N GLU A 55 -10.35 -3.94 -1.12
CA GLU A 55 -11.46 -4.04 -0.19
C GLU A 55 -11.23 -2.99 0.90
N VAL A 56 -12.06 -1.95 0.86
CA VAL A 56 -12.07 -0.85 1.82
C VAL A 56 -13.23 -1.11 2.76
N PHE A 57 -12.95 -1.23 4.05
CA PHE A 57 -13.99 -1.27 5.05
C PHE A 57 -14.51 0.15 5.31
N ASP A 58 -15.76 0.39 4.97
CA ASP A 58 -16.47 1.62 5.28
C ASP A 58 -16.97 1.56 6.73
N GLU A 59 -16.33 2.34 7.61
CA GLU A 59 -16.69 2.39 9.04
C GLU A 59 -18.08 2.98 9.30
N GLN A 60 -18.62 3.83 8.43
CA GLN A 60 -19.95 4.39 8.60
C GLN A 60 -21.02 3.38 8.22
N GLN A 61 -20.80 2.67 7.11
CA GLN A 61 -21.74 1.70 6.57
C GLN A 61 -21.53 0.29 7.14
N GLN A 62 -20.46 0.09 7.94
CA GLN A 62 -20.04 -1.19 8.50
C GLN A 62 -19.97 -2.31 7.44
N ARG A 63 -19.50 -1.97 6.24
CA ARG A 63 -19.40 -2.91 5.12
C ARG A 63 -18.11 -2.71 4.33
N SER A 64 -17.62 -3.79 3.77
CA SER A 64 -16.56 -3.75 2.78
C SER A 64 -17.10 -3.29 1.43
N THR A 65 -16.37 -2.41 0.75
CA THR A 65 -16.60 -2.02 -0.64
C THR A 65 -15.30 -2.09 -1.43
N THR A 66 -15.42 -2.27 -2.74
CA THR A 66 -14.29 -2.28 -3.66
C THR A 66 -14.06 -0.86 -4.15
N LEU A 67 -12.90 -0.28 -3.84
CA LEU A 67 -12.48 1.02 -4.36
C LEU A 67 -11.19 0.92 -5.17
N SER A 68 -11.08 1.76 -6.19
CA SER A 68 -9.84 2.01 -6.92
C SER A 68 -9.04 3.13 -6.26
N LEU A 69 -7.74 2.90 -6.00
CA LEU A 69 -6.87 3.93 -5.44
C LEU A 69 -6.13 4.72 -6.52
N PHE A 70 -6.09 6.04 -6.35
CA PHE A 70 -5.26 6.94 -7.14
C PHE A 70 -4.36 7.79 -6.24
N ALA A 71 -3.24 8.28 -6.76
CA ALA A 71 -2.48 9.30 -6.06
C ALA A 71 -3.19 10.65 -6.21
N GLU A 72 -3.13 11.48 -5.16
CA GLU A 72 -3.72 12.83 -5.15
C GLU A 72 -3.01 13.82 -6.09
N ASP A 73 -1.73 13.61 -6.41
CA ASP A 73 -0.91 14.54 -7.19
C ASP A 73 -1.26 14.62 -8.69
N ARG A 74 -2.34 13.95 -9.11
CA ARG A 74 -2.88 13.94 -10.48
C ARG A 74 -4.37 13.64 -10.45
N PRO A 75 -5.17 14.03 -11.46
CA PRO A 75 -6.58 13.68 -11.51
C PRO A 75 -6.80 12.16 -11.65
N ALA A 76 -7.84 11.65 -10.99
CA ALA A 76 -8.34 10.30 -11.27
C ALA A 76 -9.01 10.27 -12.67
N PRO A 77 -8.98 9.13 -13.39
CA PRO A 77 -9.69 8.98 -14.65
C PRO A 77 -11.20 9.21 -14.47
N ALA A 78 -11.81 9.97 -15.38
CA ALA A 78 -13.21 10.39 -15.28
C ALA A 78 -14.21 9.22 -15.42
N ASP A 79 -13.78 8.08 -15.97
CA ASP A 79 -14.58 6.88 -16.15
C ASP A 79 -14.67 5.99 -14.90
N VAL A 80 -14.01 6.37 -13.79
CA VAL A 80 -13.98 5.58 -12.56
C VAL A 80 -14.89 6.18 -11.49
N ILE A 81 -15.99 5.47 -11.20
CA ILE A 81 -17.03 5.90 -10.25
C ILE A 81 -16.60 5.64 -8.79
N ASP A 82 -16.03 4.48 -8.52
CA ASP A 82 -15.67 4.04 -7.16
C ASP A 82 -14.16 4.24 -6.92
N SER A 83 -13.75 5.49 -6.80
CA SER A 83 -12.35 5.87 -6.62
C SER A 83 -12.10 6.72 -5.39
N ILE A 84 -10.89 6.58 -4.83
CA ILE A 84 -10.37 7.48 -3.81
C ILE A 84 -8.97 7.92 -4.21
N GLN A 85 -8.70 9.22 -4.04
CA GLN A 85 -7.36 9.77 -4.19
C GLN A 85 -6.69 9.85 -2.82
N VAL A 86 -5.46 9.37 -2.74
CA VAL A 86 -4.71 9.28 -1.49
C VAL A 86 -3.49 10.16 -1.57
N LYS A 87 -3.32 11.00 -0.55
CA LYS A 87 -2.06 11.71 -0.31
C LYS A 87 -1.04 10.74 0.23
N LEU A 88 -0.29 10.13 -0.69
CA LEU A 88 0.66 9.06 -0.38
C LEU A 88 1.73 9.47 0.65
N SER A 89 2.10 10.76 0.71
CA SER A 89 3.04 11.29 1.70
C SER A 89 2.50 11.31 3.14
N GLU A 90 1.18 11.24 3.32
CA GLU A 90 0.52 11.30 4.62
C GLU A 90 -0.16 9.96 4.99
N MET A 91 -0.08 8.97 4.11
CA MET A 91 -0.62 7.63 4.34
C MET A 91 0.10 6.95 5.52
N GLN A 92 -0.67 6.53 6.52
CA GLN A 92 -0.19 5.74 7.64
C GLN A 92 -0.54 4.26 7.45
N MET A 93 0.41 3.37 7.78
CA MET A 93 0.20 1.93 7.71
C MET A 93 0.31 1.30 9.09
N ARG A 94 -0.75 0.59 9.50
CA ARG A 94 -0.80 -0.13 10.77
C ARG A 94 -0.92 -1.63 10.51
N VAL A 95 -0.16 -2.42 11.27
CA VAL A 95 -0.31 -3.88 11.27
C VAL A 95 -1.38 -4.22 12.31
N HIS A 96 -2.49 -4.80 11.86
CA HIS A 96 -3.42 -5.45 12.78
C HIS A 96 -2.92 -6.87 13.00
N GLY A 97 -2.50 -7.16 14.23
CA GLY A 97 -2.04 -8.50 14.57
C GLY A 97 -3.19 -9.49 14.43
N ARG A 98 -2.93 -10.64 13.80
CA ARG A 98 -3.72 -11.84 14.11
C ARG A 98 -3.42 -12.14 15.57
N THR A 99 -4.43 -12.08 16.42
CA THR A 99 -4.35 -12.60 17.78
C THR A 99 -3.84 -14.03 17.69
N ALA A 100 -2.63 -14.27 18.21
CA ALA A 100 -2.18 -15.63 18.45
C ALA A 100 -3.09 -16.18 19.55
N THR A 101 -3.89 -17.19 19.23
CA THR A 101 -4.50 -18.06 20.23
C THR A 101 -3.37 -18.75 20.99
N ALA A 102 -2.93 -18.13 22.08
CA ALA A 102 -2.14 -18.80 23.10
C ALA A 102 -3.09 -19.74 23.85
N GLY A 103 -3.08 -21.01 23.46
CA GLY A 103 -3.78 -22.08 24.14
C GLY A 103 -2.97 -23.37 23.95
N GLY A 104 -1.85 -23.46 24.66
CA GLY A 104 -1.19 -24.73 24.88
C GLY A 104 -1.84 -25.41 26.07
N GLU A 105 -2.31 -26.64 25.90
CA GLU A 105 -2.42 -27.58 27.00
C GLU A 105 -1.13 -28.41 27.06
N PRO A 106 -0.48 -28.56 28.23
CA PRO A 106 0.52 -29.60 28.42
C PRO A 106 -0.21 -30.95 28.48
N ILE A 107 0.23 -31.89 27.66
CA ILE A 107 -0.10 -33.31 27.83
C ILE A 107 0.89 -33.83 28.88
N ASP A 108 0.35 -34.29 30.00
CA ASP A 108 1.05 -35.00 31.08
C ASP A 108 1.59 -36.36 30.59
#